data_AF-A0A6A5JZ24-F1
#
_entry.id   AF-A0A6A5JZ24-F1
#
_cell.length_a   1.000
_cell.length_b   1.000
_cell.length_c   1.000
_cell.angle_alpha   90.00
_cell.angle_beta   90.00
_cell.angle_gamma   90.00
#
_symmetry.space_group_name_H-M   'P 1'
#
loop_
_entity.id
_entity.type
_entity.pdbx_description
1 polymer ?
#
loop_
_entity_poly.entity_id
_entity_poly.type
_entity_poly.pdbx_seq_one_letter_code
_entity_poly.pdbx_strand_id
1 'polypeptide(L)'
;LPTPSPTTSPYFSTPQHKYDRYSISFAFTPKHDVRGDKLVFGNDFDHPIRDRLPPLFDRVFAAVRWWVDPGLEGDVKGEEPYLYGAVLSSINVLRIGEKAQEDGEGEPQLAEEGEGEPTIYTEGADGTGQQIRAEQNIPPTPSARQKHFLTEANRRSFTFEAQRTYFCDFFNPYLDFNEFALKLGYGVPDISILGHWDGQPLRTHSLRYVLKNRETDQELFVVVIDLIPKTGEEAGVVEKDEEDAGDKVEEDENDDLD
;
A
#
# COMPACT_ATOMS: atom_id res chain seq x y z
N LEU A 1 -15.22 12.92 6.07
CA LEU A 1 -15.25 13.81 4.88
C LEU A 1 -16.36 14.83 5.03
N PRO A 2 -16.26 16.04 4.46
CA PRO A 2 -17.37 16.97 4.40
C PRO A 2 -18.64 16.26 3.89
N THR A 3 -19.80 16.57 4.46
CA THR A 3 -21.10 15.98 4.06
C THR A 3 -21.38 15.98 2.55
N PRO A 4 -20.93 16.97 1.73
CA PRO A 4 -21.12 16.94 0.28
C PRO A 4 -20.10 16.09 -0.50
N SER A 5 -19.15 15.41 0.15
CA SER A 5 -18.19 14.57 -0.57
C SER A 5 -18.90 13.39 -1.26
N PRO A 6 -18.54 13.07 -2.52
CA PRO A 6 -19.12 11.93 -3.21
C PRO A 6 -18.71 10.62 -2.51
N THR A 7 -19.56 9.60 -2.61
CA THR A 7 -19.29 8.28 -2.02
C THR A 7 -18.21 7.49 -2.76
N THR A 8 -17.86 7.91 -3.97
CA THR A 8 -16.81 7.29 -4.80
C THR A 8 -16.23 8.31 -5.78
N SER A 9 -15.03 8.04 -6.30
CA SER A 9 -14.39 8.83 -7.35
C SER A 9 -14.73 8.27 -8.75
N PRO A 10 -14.95 9.13 -9.77
CA PRO A 10 -15.05 8.70 -11.17
C PRO A 10 -13.88 7.84 -11.65
N TYR A 11 -12.71 7.96 -11.02
CA TYR A 11 -11.54 7.11 -11.22
C TYR A 11 -11.91 5.61 -11.22
N PHE A 12 -12.70 5.16 -10.24
CA PHE A 12 -13.08 3.75 -10.08
C PHE A 12 -14.12 3.28 -11.11
N SER A 13 -14.67 4.18 -11.93
CA SER A 13 -15.55 3.81 -13.04
C SER A 13 -14.78 3.50 -14.34
N THR A 14 -13.48 3.79 -14.37
CA THR A 14 -12.65 3.53 -15.55
C THR A 14 -12.37 2.03 -15.73
N PRO A 15 -12.22 1.54 -16.98
CA PRO A 15 -12.01 0.11 -17.24
C PRO A 15 -10.81 -0.50 -16.52
N GLN A 16 -9.76 0.28 -16.30
CA GLN A 16 -8.51 -0.14 -15.66
C GLN A 16 -8.65 -0.29 -14.14
N HIS A 17 -9.56 0.48 -13.51
CA HIS A 17 -9.63 0.63 -12.06
C HIS A 17 -10.94 0.13 -11.43
N LYS A 18 -11.84 -0.48 -12.21
CA LYS A 18 -13.15 -0.97 -11.74
C LYS A 18 -13.11 -2.04 -10.64
N TYR A 19 -11.96 -2.64 -10.38
CA TYR A 19 -11.78 -3.64 -9.32
C TYR A 19 -10.92 -3.12 -8.17
N ASP A 20 -10.39 -1.91 -8.29
CA ASP A 20 -9.57 -1.31 -7.25
C ASP A 20 -10.47 -0.84 -6.11
N ARG A 21 -10.03 -1.08 -4.88
CA ARG A 21 -10.78 -0.66 -3.68
C ARG A 21 -10.32 0.69 -3.16
N TYR A 22 -9.10 1.08 -3.48
CA TYR A 22 -8.56 2.40 -3.25
C TYR A 22 -7.41 2.68 -4.22
N SER A 23 -7.05 3.96 -4.30
CA SER A 23 -5.86 4.41 -5.02
C SER A 23 -5.19 5.58 -4.26
N ILE A 24 -3.88 5.69 -4.42
CA ILE A 24 -3.07 6.85 -4.09
C ILE A 24 -2.28 7.22 -5.36
N SER A 25 -2.81 8.18 -6.11
CA SER A 25 -2.16 8.74 -7.29
C SER A 25 -1.42 10.02 -6.92
N PHE A 26 -0.17 10.16 -7.33
CA PHE A 26 0.65 11.32 -7.01
C PHE A 26 1.71 11.58 -8.08
N ALA A 27 2.17 12.83 -8.14
CA ALA A 27 3.35 13.21 -8.88
C ALA A 27 4.39 13.79 -7.91
N PHE A 28 5.67 13.54 -8.17
CA PHE A 28 6.75 14.13 -7.38
C PHE A 28 7.94 14.50 -8.26
N THR A 29 8.66 15.55 -7.84
CA THR A 29 9.87 16.03 -8.49
C THR A 29 10.99 16.09 -7.44
N PRO A 30 11.96 15.16 -7.48
CA PRO A 30 13.04 15.13 -6.50
C PRO A 30 13.86 16.43 -6.53
N LYS A 31 14.26 16.92 -5.35
CA LYS A 31 15.22 18.04 -5.24
C LYS A 31 16.66 17.62 -5.44
N HIS A 32 16.95 16.34 -5.22
CA HIS A 32 18.25 15.72 -5.37
C HIS A 32 18.08 14.35 -6.03
N ASP A 33 19.13 13.87 -6.68
CA ASP A 33 19.15 12.53 -7.25
C ASP A 33 18.95 11.48 -6.15
N VAL A 34 18.05 10.53 -6.38
CA VAL A 34 17.81 9.38 -5.48
C VAL A 34 18.06 8.09 -6.25
N ARG A 35 18.93 7.23 -5.73
CA ARG A 35 19.21 5.93 -6.37
C ARG A 35 17.96 5.03 -6.32
N GLY A 36 17.72 4.27 -7.38
CA GLY A 36 16.47 3.54 -7.58
C GLY A 36 16.15 2.46 -6.55
N ASP A 37 17.15 1.89 -5.88
CA ASP A 37 16.99 0.95 -4.76
C ASP A 37 16.77 1.63 -3.40
N LYS A 38 16.87 2.98 -3.33
CA LYS A 38 16.73 3.73 -2.09
C LYS A 38 15.38 4.42 -1.93
N LEU A 39 14.70 4.71 -3.04
CA LEU A 39 13.36 5.28 -2.99
C LEU A 39 12.33 4.18 -2.75
N VAL A 40 11.63 4.27 -1.62
CA VAL A 40 10.62 3.28 -1.21
C VAL A 40 9.29 3.95 -0.91
N PHE A 41 8.21 3.20 -1.13
CA PHE A 41 6.85 3.59 -0.80
C PHE A 41 6.14 2.47 -0.06
N GLY A 42 5.34 2.79 0.96
CA GLY A 42 4.57 1.81 1.70
C GLY A 42 4.11 2.34 3.05
N ASN A 43 3.85 1.46 4.00
CA ASN A 43 3.28 1.79 5.30
C ASN A 43 4.32 1.77 6.41
N ASP A 44 4.16 2.66 7.39
CA ASP A 44 4.93 2.62 8.63
C ASP A 44 4.08 3.04 9.84
N PHE A 45 4.64 2.74 11.02
CA PHE A 45 4.06 3.02 12.31
C PHE A 45 5.15 3.60 13.21
N ASP A 46 4.82 4.66 13.94
CA ASP A 46 5.68 5.30 14.94
C ASP A 46 5.64 4.59 16.31
N HIS A 47 4.97 3.43 16.38
CA HIS A 47 4.84 2.64 17.59
C HIS A 47 4.67 1.14 17.29
N PRO A 48 5.04 0.24 18.22
CA PRO A 48 4.96 -1.19 17.99
C PRO A 48 3.52 -1.68 17.80
N ILE A 49 3.30 -2.52 16.78
CA ILE A 49 1.99 -3.16 16.50
C ILE A 49 1.99 -4.67 16.75
N ARG A 50 3.11 -5.26 17.20
CA ARG A 50 3.30 -6.71 17.32
C ARG A 50 2.21 -7.44 18.12
N ASP A 51 1.70 -6.83 19.19
CA ASP A 51 0.67 -7.41 20.06
C ASP A 51 -0.74 -7.35 19.43
N ARG A 52 -0.85 -6.72 18.25
CA ARG A 52 -2.08 -6.52 17.47
C ARG A 52 -2.03 -7.23 16.11
N LEU A 53 -0.96 -7.97 15.82
CA LEU A 53 -0.92 -8.74 14.60
C LEU A 53 -1.86 -9.95 14.73
N PRO A 54 -2.68 -10.24 13.70
CA PRO A 54 -3.47 -11.46 13.66
C PRO A 54 -2.62 -12.71 13.94
N PRO A 55 -3.18 -13.74 14.58
CA PRO A 55 -2.56 -15.05 14.60
C PRO A 55 -2.15 -15.45 13.18
N LEU A 56 -0.96 -16.02 13.02
CA LEU A 56 -0.41 -16.42 11.72
C LEU A 56 -0.12 -15.26 10.74
N PHE A 57 0.00 -14.00 11.20
CA PHE A 57 0.37 -12.87 10.34
C PHE A 57 1.62 -13.13 9.50
N ASP A 58 2.64 -13.80 10.04
CA ASP A 58 3.86 -14.14 9.26
C ASP A 58 3.54 -14.97 8.00
N ARG A 59 2.51 -15.84 8.05
CA ARG A 59 2.06 -16.63 6.89
C ARG A 59 1.28 -15.77 5.89
N VAL A 60 0.41 -14.90 6.39
CA VAL A 60 -0.33 -13.92 5.57
C VAL A 60 0.67 -13.02 4.84
N PHE A 61 1.67 -12.53 5.56
CA PHE A 61 2.70 -11.67 5.02
C PHE A 61 3.56 -12.40 3.98
N ALA A 62 3.94 -13.65 4.23
CA ALA A 62 4.61 -14.48 3.24
C ALA A 62 3.77 -14.68 1.97
N ALA A 63 2.45 -14.87 2.11
CA ALA A 63 1.54 -14.99 0.97
C ALA A 63 1.43 -13.68 0.17
N VAL A 64 1.35 -12.53 0.85
CA VAL A 64 1.37 -11.20 0.20
C VAL A 64 2.68 -11.01 -0.58
N ARG A 65 3.83 -11.31 0.02
CA ARG A 65 5.12 -11.25 -0.71
C ARG A 65 5.17 -12.20 -1.90
N TRP A 66 4.57 -13.38 -1.78
CA TRP A 66 4.64 -14.36 -2.85
C TRP A 66 3.71 -14.04 -4.04
N TRP A 67 2.51 -13.52 -3.76
CA TRP A 67 1.44 -13.41 -4.76
C TRP A 67 1.07 -11.98 -5.13
N VAL A 68 1.25 -11.01 -4.23
CA VAL A 68 0.85 -9.61 -4.42
C VAL A 68 2.05 -8.76 -4.83
N ASP A 69 3.08 -8.70 -3.98
CA ASP A 69 4.28 -7.88 -4.23
C ASP A 69 5.55 -8.56 -3.68
N PRO A 70 6.36 -9.20 -4.55
CA PRO A 70 7.63 -9.80 -4.15
C PRO A 70 8.74 -8.81 -3.83
N GLY A 71 8.57 -7.52 -4.16
CA GLY A 71 9.48 -6.44 -3.81
C GLY A 71 9.25 -5.86 -2.41
N LEU A 72 8.24 -6.35 -1.70
CA LEU A 72 7.82 -5.81 -0.42
C LEU A 72 8.75 -6.28 0.72
N GLU A 73 9.40 -5.34 1.37
CA GLU A 73 10.22 -5.55 2.57
C GLU A 73 9.49 -5.00 3.80
N GLY A 74 9.77 -5.54 4.98
CA GLY A 74 9.09 -5.08 6.18
C GLY A 74 9.58 -5.77 7.44
N ASP A 75 9.57 -5.00 8.53
CA ASP A 75 9.64 -5.48 9.91
C ASP A 75 8.34 -5.07 10.60
N VAL A 76 7.41 -6.02 10.72
CA VAL A 76 6.09 -5.76 11.32
C VAL A 76 6.08 -5.96 12.83
N LYS A 77 7.17 -6.49 13.41
CA LYS A 77 7.29 -6.80 14.84
C LYS A 77 8.23 -5.86 15.59
N GLY A 78 8.93 -5.00 14.87
CA GLY A 78 9.83 -3.99 15.42
C GLY A 78 9.13 -2.92 16.26
N GLU A 79 9.95 -2.05 16.85
CA GLU A 79 9.45 -0.93 17.67
C GLU A 79 8.85 0.19 16.81
N GLU A 80 9.37 0.36 15.59
CA GLU A 80 8.83 1.20 14.53
C GLU A 80 8.52 0.30 13.33
N PRO A 81 7.36 -0.38 13.33
CA PRO A 81 7.00 -1.32 12.29
C PRO A 81 6.89 -0.64 10.92
N TYR A 82 7.30 -1.36 9.87
CA TYR A 82 7.16 -0.86 8.50
C TYR A 82 6.94 -1.97 7.48
N LEU A 83 6.41 -1.55 6.35
CA LEU A 83 6.14 -2.37 5.17
C LEU A 83 6.34 -1.51 3.91
N TYR A 84 7.52 -1.61 3.31
CA TYR A 84 7.92 -0.78 2.17
C TYR A 84 8.28 -1.62 0.96
N GLY A 85 7.86 -1.14 -0.21
CA GLY A 85 8.31 -1.65 -1.50
C GLY A 85 9.22 -0.64 -2.19
N ALA A 86 10.21 -1.10 -2.95
CA ALA A 86 10.96 -0.21 -3.83
C ALA A 86 10.01 0.35 -4.90
N VAL A 87 9.97 1.67 -5.09
CA VAL A 87 9.01 2.32 -6.00
C VAL A 87 9.04 1.69 -7.38
N LEU A 88 10.23 1.39 -7.89
CA LEU A 88 10.42 0.78 -9.21
C LEU A 88 9.83 -0.63 -9.37
N SER A 89 9.62 -1.39 -8.29
CA SER A 89 9.05 -2.74 -8.35
C SER A 89 7.63 -2.83 -7.77
N SER A 90 7.24 -1.89 -6.91
CA SER A 90 6.04 -2.02 -6.07
C SER A 90 4.92 -1.03 -6.41
N ILE A 91 5.22 0.10 -7.07
CA ILE A 91 4.16 0.99 -7.59
C ILE A 91 3.45 0.31 -8.77
N ASN A 92 2.14 0.49 -8.93
CA ASN A 92 1.40 -0.14 -10.04
C ASN A 92 1.71 0.56 -11.36
N VAL A 93 1.60 1.89 -11.40
CA VAL A 93 1.95 2.69 -12.58
C VAL A 93 3.14 3.58 -12.27
N LEU A 94 4.14 3.56 -13.14
CA LEU A 94 5.21 4.55 -13.15
C LEU A 94 5.28 5.24 -14.52
N ARG A 95 5.19 6.56 -14.52
CA ARG A 95 5.41 7.39 -15.69
C ARG A 95 6.58 8.34 -15.45
N ILE A 96 7.57 8.28 -16.33
CA ILE A 96 8.74 9.16 -16.27
C ILE A 96 8.45 10.41 -17.11
N GLY A 97 8.26 11.55 -16.46
CA GLY A 97 7.97 12.82 -17.11
C GLY A 97 9.21 13.59 -17.56
N GLU A 98 9.01 14.87 -17.85
CA GLU A 98 10.08 15.78 -18.25
C GLU A 98 11.00 16.17 -17.10
N LYS A 99 12.24 16.57 -17.46
CA LYS A 99 13.20 17.21 -16.54
C LYS A 99 13.12 18.71 -16.74
N ALA A 100 12.80 19.44 -15.66
CA ALA A 100 12.81 20.90 -15.70
C ALA A 100 14.22 21.42 -16.02
N GLN A 101 14.31 22.49 -16.80
CA GLN A 101 15.57 23.16 -17.08
C GLN A 101 16.05 23.92 -15.83
N GLU A 102 17.36 23.96 -15.60
CA GLU A 102 17.99 24.54 -14.40
C GLU A 102 17.60 26.01 -14.12
N ASP A 103 17.14 26.74 -15.13
CA ASP A 103 16.80 28.17 -15.05
C ASP A 103 15.30 28.46 -14.80
N GLY A 104 14.46 27.42 -14.67
CA GLY A 104 13.02 27.58 -14.50
C GLY A 104 12.55 27.28 -13.09
N GLU A 105 12.11 28.31 -12.36
CA GLU A 105 11.13 28.19 -11.26
C GLU A 105 9.77 27.73 -11.84
N GLY A 106 9.74 26.56 -12.49
CA GLY A 106 8.52 25.96 -12.99
C GLY A 106 7.97 25.02 -11.94
N GLU A 107 6.83 25.37 -11.34
CA GLU A 107 6.04 24.38 -10.64
C GLU A 107 5.81 23.16 -11.54
N PRO A 108 5.75 21.93 -10.99
CA PRO A 108 5.42 20.76 -11.79
C PRO A 108 4.16 21.07 -12.58
N GLN A 109 4.22 20.92 -13.91
CA GLN A 109 3.02 20.89 -14.75
C GLN A 109 2.24 19.63 -14.37
N LEU A 110 1.54 19.68 -13.25
CA LEU A 110 0.39 18.83 -13.02
C LEU A 110 -0.54 19.11 -14.19
N ALA A 111 -0.99 18.05 -14.87
CA ALA A 111 -1.99 18.18 -15.91
C ALA A 111 -3.13 19.04 -15.35
N GLU A 112 -3.57 20.05 -16.10
CA GLU A 112 -4.73 20.85 -15.69
C GLU A 112 -5.86 19.88 -15.35
N GLU A 113 -6.21 19.80 -14.06
CA GLU A 113 -7.36 19.04 -13.60
C GLU A 113 -8.59 19.72 -14.21
N GLY A 114 -9.07 19.18 -15.33
CA GLY A 114 -10.36 19.57 -15.86
C GLY A 114 -11.39 19.31 -14.77
N GLU A 115 -12.10 20.36 -14.33
CA GLU A 115 -13.10 20.25 -13.26
C GLU A 115 -14.04 19.07 -13.54
N GLY A 116 -13.89 17.99 -12.77
CA GLY A 116 -14.76 16.81 -12.82
C GLY A 116 -14.23 15.58 -13.58
N GLU A 117 -13.09 15.64 -14.27
CA GLU A 117 -12.49 14.44 -14.88
C GLU A 117 -11.34 13.86 -14.04
N PRO A 118 -11.34 12.53 -13.78
CA PRO A 118 -10.27 11.92 -12.99
C PRO A 118 -8.97 11.89 -13.80
N THR A 119 -7.87 12.36 -13.21
CA THR A 119 -6.53 12.13 -13.77
C THR A 119 -6.20 10.64 -13.67
N ILE A 120 -6.03 9.97 -14.82
CA ILE A 120 -5.65 8.56 -14.90
C ILE A 120 -4.22 8.46 -15.43
N TYR A 121 -3.28 8.04 -14.59
CA TYR A 121 -1.91 7.80 -15.03
C TYR A 121 -1.79 6.47 -15.76
N THR A 122 -0.92 6.46 -16.78
CA THR A 122 -0.58 5.25 -17.53
C THR A 122 0.92 5.04 -17.54
N GLU A 123 1.31 3.76 -17.44
CA GLU A 123 2.72 3.34 -17.48
C GLU A 123 3.40 3.86 -18.74
N GLY A 124 4.61 4.38 -18.59
CA GLY A 124 5.39 4.86 -19.73
C GLY A 124 6.27 6.04 -19.39
N ALA A 125 6.35 6.96 -20.34
CA ALA A 125 7.11 8.20 -20.21
C ALA A 125 6.62 9.26 -21.19
N ASP A 126 6.88 10.53 -20.84
CA ASP A 126 6.71 11.70 -21.69
C ASP A 126 8.06 12.34 -21.97
N GLY A 127 8.17 12.99 -23.14
CA GLY A 127 9.29 13.88 -23.40
C GLY A 127 10.67 13.22 -23.23
N THR A 128 11.59 13.88 -22.53
CA THR A 128 12.93 13.32 -22.24
C THR A 128 12.90 12.06 -21.37
N GLY A 129 11.80 11.73 -20.70
CA GLY A 129 11.65 10.46 -19.97
C GLY A 129 11.64 9.24 -20.88
N GLN A 130 11.28 9.39 -22.16
CA GLN A 130 11.32 8.30 -23.15
C GLN A 130 12.73 7.79 -23.39
N GLN A 131 13.72 8.70 -23.40
CA GLN A 131 15.13 8.36 -23.56
C GLN A 131 15.62 7.50 -22.38
N ILE A 132 15.23 7.85 -21.15
CA ILE A 132 15.59 7.07 -19.95
C ILE A 132 15.09 5.64 -20.05
N ARG A 133 13.81 5.45 -20.44
CA ARG A 133 13.24 4.11 -20.59
C ARG A 133 13.99 3.30 -21.64
N ALA A 134 14.35 3.92 -22.76
CA ALA A 134 15.09 3.26 -23.83
C ALA A 134 16.51 2.86 -23.38
N GLU A 135 17.27 3.79 -22.79
CA GLU A 135 18.65 3.55 -22.35
C GLU A 135 18.73 2.51 -21.22
N GLN A 136 17.78 2.55 -20.28
CA GLN A 136 17.70 1.60 -19.17
C GLN A 136 16.97 0.30 -19.52
N ASN A 137 16.53 0.14 -20.78
CA ASN A 137 15.78 -1.02 -21.25
C ASN A 137 14.55 -1.36 -20.37
N ILE A 138 13.82 -0.33 -19.91
CA ILE A 138 12.67 -0.50 -19.02
C ILE A 138 11.50 -1.09 -19.83
N PRO A 139 10.98 -2.28 -19.46
CA PRO A 139 9.88 -2.90 -20.20
C PRO A 139 8.61 -2.01 -20.25
N PRO A 140 7.79 -2.10 -21.30
CA PRO A 140 6.70 -1.16 -21.53
C PRO A 140 5.45 -1.39 -20.66
N THR A 141 5.27 -2.58 -20.07
CA THR A 141 4.08 -2.90 -19.27
C THR A 141 4.37 -2.82 -17.77
N PRO A 142 3.37 -2.46 -16.93
CA PRO A 142 3.51 -2.43 -15.47
C PRO A 142 4.17 -3.69 -14.90
N SER A 143 3.58 -4.86 -15.16
CA SER A 143 4.05 -6.13 -14.59
C SER A 143 5.47 -6.50 -15.07
N ALA A 144 5.82 -6.17 -16.31
CA ALA A 144 7.16 -6.44 -16.82
C ALA A 144 8.19 -5.47 -16.23
N ARG A 145 7.85 -4.18 -16.05
CA ARG A 145 8.68 -3.21 -15.32
C ARG A 145 8.91 -3.67 -13.89
N GLN A 146 7.83 -3.99 -13.17
CA GLN A 146 7.90 -4.42 -11.79
C GLN A 146 8.83 -5.63 -11.65
N LYS A 147 8.64 -6.66 -12.49
CA LYS A 147 9.50 -7.84 -12.55
C LYS A 147 10.96 -7.51 -12.88
N HIS A 148 11.21 -6.64 -13.85
CA HIS A 148 12.55 -6.19 -14.21
C HIS A 148 13.25 -5.55 -13.01
N PHE A 149 12.54 -4.73 -12.25
CA PHE A 149 13.08 -4.07 -11.07
C PHE A 149 13.01 -4.91 -9.80
N LEU A 150 12.58 -6.18 -9.81
CA LEU A 150 12.85 -7.11 -8.71
C LEU A 150 14.34 -7.48 -8.63
N THR A 151 15.07 -7.36 -9.74
CA THR A 151 16.53 -7.50 -9.77
C THR A 151 17.19 -6.25 -9.20
N GLU A 152 17.95 -6.41 -8.10
CA GLU A 152 18.58 -5.30 -7.39
C GLU A 152 19.56 -4.50 -8.28
N ALA A 153 20.31 -5.18 -9.15
CA ALA A 153 21.23 -4.51 -10.06
C ALA A 153 20.53 -3.48 -10.97
N ASN A 154 19.33 -3.81 -11.45
CA ASN A 154 18.52 -2.91 -12.29
C ASN A 154 18.01 -1.71 -11.47
N ARG A 155 17.65 -1.92 -10.19
CA ARG A 155 17.27 -0.80 -9.30
C ARG A 155 18.45 0.12 -9.03
N ARG A 156 19.63 -0.45 -8.78
CA ARG A 156 20.86 0.32 -8.50
C ARG A 156 21.37 1.10 -9.71
N SER A 157 21.09 0.65 -10.94
CA SER A 157 21.48 1.36 -12.17
C SER A 157 20.54 2.49 -12.54
N PHE A 158 19.34 2.54 -11.95
CA PHE A 158 18.37 3.60 -12.16
C PHE A 158 18.57 4.74 -11.15
N THR A 159 18.38 5.97 -11.61
CA THR A 159 18.37 7.17 -10.76
C THR A 159 17.05 7.91 -10.94
N PHE A 160 16.37 8.20 -9.84
CA PHE A 160 15.34 9.23 -9.80
C PHE A 160 16.06 10.59 -9.83
N GLU A 161 16.08 11.22 -11.00
CA GLU A 161 16.82 12.45 -11.24
C GLU A 161 16.19 13.64 -10.51
N ALA A 162 17.05 14.51 -9.96
CA ALA A 162 16.65 15.83 -9.52
C ALA A 162 15.94 16.58 -10.67
N GLN A 163 14.92 17.36 -10.31
CA GLN A 163 14.15 18.20 -11.22
C GLN A 163 13.37 17.44 -12.30
N ARG A 164 13.32 16.09 -12.27
CA ARG A 164 12.44 15.31 -13.13
C ARG A 164 11.14 14.95 -12.41
N THR A 165 10.01 15.16 -13.08
CA THR A 165 8.71 14.76 -12.54
C THR A 165 8.44 13.29 -12.82
N TYR A 166 8.04 12.56 -11.79
CA TYR A 166 7.59 11.18 -11.86
C TYR A 166 6.12 11.12 -11.45
N PHE A 167 5.30 10.43 -12.24
CA PHE A 167 3.90 10.18 -11.90
C PHE A 167 3.73 8.74 -11.48
N CYS A 168 2.97 8.54 -10.42
CA CYS A 168 2.81 7.27 -9.75
C CYS A 168 1.34 7.04 -9.45
N ASP A 169 0.92 5.78 -9.60
CA ASP A 169 -0.40 5.34 -9.19
C ASP A 169 -0.25 4.05 -8.39
N PHE A 170 -0.68 4.08 -7.13
CA PHE A 170 -0.69 2.94 -6.23
C PHE A 170 -2.13 2.53 -5.94
N PHE A 171 -2.52 1.34 -6.38
CA PHE A 171 -3.87 0.84 -6.21
C PHE A 171 -3.85 -0.67 -6.02
N ASN A 172 -4.82 -1.18 -5.26
CA ASN A 172 -5.01 -2.62 -5.20
C ASN A 172 -6.47 -3.01 -4.89
N PRO A 173 -6.86 -4.23 -5.26
CA PRO A 173 -8.17 -4.78 -4.95
C PRO A 173 -8.25 -5.41 -3.54
N TYR A 174 -7.16 -5.37 -2.77
CA TYR A 174 -7.01 -6.19 -1.56
C TYR A 174 -7.41 -5.44 -0.28
N LEU A 175 -6.96 -4.21 -0.05
CA LEU A 175 -7.35 -3.47 1.15
C LEU A 175 -8.70 -2.81 0.96
N ASP A 176 -9.68 -3.22 1.74
CA ASP A 176 -11.02 -2.63 1.77
C ASP A 176 -11.14 -1.69 2.97
N PHE A 177 -11.23 -0.38 2.75
CA PHE A 177 -11.39 0.60 3.83
C PHE A 177 -12.80 0.65 4.41
N ASN A 178 -13.83 0.14 3.72
CA ASN A 178 -15.21 0.15 4.23
C ASN A 178 -15.38 -0.85 5.37
N GLU A 179 -14.77 -2.03 5.22
CA GLU A 179 -14.77 -3.10 6.24
C GLU A 179 -13.44 -3.16 7.02
N PHE A 180 -12.47 -2.35 6.60
CA PHE A 180 -11.07 -2.34 7.06
C PHE A 180 -10.51 -3.77 7.17
N ALA A 181 -10.49 -4.44 6.02
CA ALA A 181 -10.13 -5.85 5.89
C ALA A 181 -9.26 -6.10 4.65
N LEU A 182 -8.42 -7.14 4.72
CA LEU A 182 -7.70 -7.65 3.55
C LEU A 182 -8.54 -8.70 2.82
N LYS A 183 -8.87 -8.40 1.56
CA LYS A 183 -9.63 -9.21 0.60
C LYS A 183 -8.66 -9.92 -0.34
N LEU A 184 -7.99 -10.96 0.13
CA LEU A 184 -6.98 -11.69 -0.67
C LEU A 184 -7.59 -12.59 -1.77
N GLY A 185 -8.91 -12.76 -1.81
CA GLY A 185 -9.59 -13.54 -2.86
C GLY A 185 -9.36 -15.06 -2.78
N TYR A 186 -9.88 -15.80 -3.77
CA TYR A 186 -9.69 -17.26 -3.97
C TYR A 186 -9.75 -18.14 -2.70
N GLY A 187 -10.88 -18.14 -1.99
CA GLY A 187 -11.12 -19.06 -0.88
C GLY A 187 -10.33 -18.75 0.40
N VAL A 188 -9.58 -17.65 0.44
CA VAL A 188 -9.02 -17.10 1.67
C VAL A 188 -10.09 -16.24 2.36
N PRO A 189 -10.41 -16.48 3.64
CA PRO A 189 -11.36 -15.65 4.37
C PRO A 189 -10.83 -14.22 4.49
N ASP A 190 -11.74 -13.25 4.51
CA ASP A 190 -11.40 -11.85 4.70
C ASP A 190 -10.73 -11.66 6.06
N ILE A 191 -9.56 -11.01 6.05
CA ILE A 191 -8.81 -10.78 7.28
C ILE A 191 -9.21 -9.41 7.81
N SER A 192 -10.10 -9.38 8.80
CA SER A 192 -10.45 -8.15 9.49
C SER A 192 -9.22 -7.58 10.18
N ILE A 193 -8.92 -6.31 9.91
CA ILE A 193 -7.87 -5.56 10.60
C ILE A 193 -8.48 -4.88 11.84
N LEU A 194 -9.81 -4.71 11.89
CA LEU A 194 -10.56 -4.18 13.04
C LEU A 194 -10.58 -5.12 14.25
N GLY A 195 -10.57 -6.45 14.06
CA GLY A 195 -10.63 -7.40 15.18
C GLY A 195 -9.44 -7.31 16.15
N HIS A 196 -8.32 -6.72 15.71
CA HIS A 196 -7.12 -6.48 16.52
C HIS A 196 -6.97 -5.02 16.94
N TRP A 197 -8.01 -4.23 16.70
CA TRP A 197 -8.16 -2.81 16.99
C TRP A 197 -8.89 -2.69 18.33
N ASP A 198 -8.13 -2.84 19.40
CA ASP A 198 -8.63 -3.00 20.77
C ASP A 198 -9.25 -1.72 21.36
N GLY A 199 -10.27 -1.12 20.74
CA GLY A 199 -11.26 -0.21 21.34
C GLY A 199 -10.77 0.96 22.21
N GLN A 200 -9.46 1.25 22.24
CA GLN A 200 -8.93 2.23 23.18
C GLN A 200 -9.17 3.64 22.62
N PRO A 201 -9.78 4.54 23.41
CA PRO A 201 -10.22 5.88 22.98
C PRO A 201 -9.09 6.85 22.62
N LEU A 202 -7.83 6.41 22.61
CA LEU A 202 -6.64 7.24 22.42
C LEU A 202 -5.86 6.96 21.14
N ARG A 203 -6.31 6.06 20.26
CA ARG A 203 -5.49 5.61 19.12
C ARG A 203 -6.06 6.09 17.80
N THR A 204 -5.24 6.84 17.06
CA THR A 204 -5.59 7.41 15.77
C THR A 204 -5.84 6.28 14.78
N HIS A 205 -7.00 6.32 14.13
CA HIS A 205 -7.47 5.30 13.23
C HIS A 205 -6.78 5.42 11.86
N SER A 206 -5.45 5.50 11.87
CA SER A 206 -4.67 6.10 10.80
C SER A 206 -3.84 5.06 10.09
N LEU A 207 -3.99 4.99 8.77
CA LEU A 207 -3.04 4.29 7.91
C LEU A 207 -2.12 5.32 7.26
N ARG A 208 -0.83 5.22 7.58
CA ARG A 208 0.21 6.11 7.07
C ARG A 208 0.90 5.47 5.88
N TYR A 209 0.95 6.17 4.75
CA TYR A 209 1.74 5.82 3.57
C TYR A 209 2.86 6.83 3.40
N VAL A 210 4.09 6.36 3.25
CA VAL A 210 5.29 7.20 3.19
C VAL A 210 6.08 6.90 1.93
N LEU A 211 6.38 7.95 1.17
CA LEU A 211 7.46 7.94 0.19
C LEU A 211 8.72 8.46 0.88
N LYS A 212 9.78 7.65 0.95
CA LYS A 212 11.04 8.07 1.59
C LYS A 212 12.28 7.55 0.88
N ASN A 213 13.39 8.25 1.10
CA ASN A 213 14.72 7.72 0.84
C ASN A 213 15.17 6.89 2.06
N ARG A 214 15.23 5.57 1.92
CA ARG A 214 15.61 4.66 3.01
C ARG A 214 17.08 4.75 3.43
N GLU A 215 17.95 5.36 2.62
CA GLU A 215 19.37 5.51 2.94
C GLU A 215 19.62 6.69 3.87
N THR A 216 18.93 7.81 3.62
CA THR A 216 19.04 9.02 4.43
C THR A 216 17.96 9.14 5.50
N ASP A 217 17.02 8.20 5.50
CA ASP A 217 15.78 8.22 6.29
C ASP A 217 14.87 9.44 6.01
N GLN A 218 15.12 10.15 4.92
CA GLN A 218 14.38 11.36 4.57
C GLN A 218 13.01 11.02 3.97
N GLU A 219 11.95 11.48 4.62
CA GLU A 219 10.59 11.47 4.09
C GLU A 219 10.44 12.52 2.97
N LEU A 220 9.84 12.12 1.85
CA LEU A 220 9.51 13.02 0.75
C LEU A 220 8.07 13.52 0.90
N PHE A 221 7.12 12.61 1.09
CA PHE A 221 5.75 12.94 1.48
C PHE A 221 5.11 11.80 2.28
N VAL A 222 4.03 12.16 2.97
CA VAL A 222 3.22 11.26 3.78
C VAL A 222 1.75 11.45 3.44
N VAL A 223 1.02 10.36 3.21
CA VAL A 223 -0.44 10.34 3.11
C VAL A 223 -0.97 9.61 4.34
N VAL A 224 -1.84 10.27 5.10
CA VAL A 224 -2.50 9.69 6.28
C VAL A 224 -3.98 9.52 5.98
N ILE A 225 -4.47 8.29 6.13
CA ILE A 225 -5.89 7.95 5.97
C ILE A 225 -6.46 7.65 7.34
N ASP A 226 -7.32 8.54 7.83
CA ASP A 226 -8.02 8.37 9.11
C ASP A 226 -9.41 7.74 8.90
N LEU A 227 -9.68 6.62 9.59
CA LEU A 227 -11.02 6.04 9.66
C LEU A 227 -11.82 6.77 10.72
N ILE A 228 -12.99 7.26 10.32
CA ILE A 228 -13.90 7.94 11.22
C ILE A 228 -15.10 7.03 11.42
N PRO A 229 -15.44 6.63 12.67
CA PRO A 229 -16.65 5.88 12.95
C PRO A 229 -17.88 6.60 12.40
N LYS A 230 -18.81 5.83 11.82
CA LYS A 230 -20.12 6.37 11.45
C LYS A 230 -20.85 6.70 12.76
N THR A 231 -21.19 7.97 12.96
CA THR A 231 -21.77 8.52 14.19
C THR A 231 -22.74 7.57 14.92
N GLY A 232 -22.49 7.28 16.19
CA GLY A 232 -23.42 6.60 17.10
C GLY A 232 -23.12 5.12 17.39
N GLU A 233 -22.17 4.52 16.69
CA GLU A 233 -21.62 3.21 17.04
C GLU A 233 -20.29 3.45 17.77
N GLU A 234 -20.27 3.25 19.09
CA GLU A 234 -18.99 2.98 19.76
C GLU A 234 -18.32 1.83 19.02
N ALA A 235 -17.04 1.96 18.66
CA ALA A 235 -16.29 0.94 17.94
C ALA A 235 -16.50 -0.40 18.65
N GLY A 236 -17.27 -1.28 17.99
CA GLY A 236 -17.94 -2.40 18.64
C GLY A 236 -16.96 -3.29 19.41
N VAL A 237 -17.30 -3.51 20.68
CA VAL A 237 -16.82 -4.67 21.43
C VAL A 237 -17.37 -5.89 20.69
N VAL A 238 -16.53 -6.55 19.90
CA VAL A 238 -16.83 -7.89 19.41
C VAL A 238 -16.69 -8.79 20.63
N GLU A 239 -17.81 -9.20 21.23
CA GLU A 239 -17.82 -10.28 22.20
C GLU A 239 -17.21 -11.51 21.52
N LYS A 240 -16.18 -12.07 22.14
CA LYS A 240 -15.66 -13.36 21.74
C LYS A 240 -16.79 -14.36 21.96
N ASP A 241 -17.30 -14.94 20.88
CA ASP A 241 -17.99 -16.23 20.98
C ASP A 241 -16.94 -17.24 21.46
N GLU A 242 -16.89 -17.46 22.78
CA GLU A 242 -16.30 -18.66 23.35
C GLU A 242 -17.18 -19.83 22.90
N GLU A 243 -16.74 -20.55 21.85
CA GLU A 243 -17.22 -21.90 21.63
C GLU A 243 -16.88 -22.73 22.87
N ASP A 244 -17.92 -23.09 23.62
CA ASP A 244 -17.88 -24.03 24.71
C ASP A 244 -17.50 -25.42 24.18
N ALA A 245 -16.20 -25.72 24.26
CA ALA A 245 -15.70 -27.07 24.21
C ALA A 245 -16.30 -27.85 25.39
N GLY A 246 -17.47 -28.45 25.16
CA GLY A 246 -18.12 -29.37 26.08
C GLY A 246 -17.21 -30.56 26.34
N ASP A 247 -16.57 -30.53 27.50
CA ASP A 247 -15.89 -31.66 28.12
C ASP A 247 -16.96 -32.69 28.51
N LYS A 248 -17.08 -33.77 27.71
CA LYS A 248 -17.81 -34.97 28.11
C LYS A 248 -16.81 -35.95 28.70
N VAL A 249 -16.69 -35.91 30.02
CA VAL A 249 -16.17 -37.00 30.83
C VAL A 249 -17.36 -37.61 31.59
N GLU A 250 -17.83 -38.77 31.15
CA GLU A 250 -18.57 -39.76 31.95
C GLU A 250 -18.20 -41.14 31.35
N GLU A 251 -17.26 -41.85 31.96
CA GLU A 251 -17.46 -42.90 32.99
C GLU A 251 -17.57 -44.30 32.36
N ASP A 252 -16.40 -44.92 32.15
CA ASP A 252 -16.28 -46.38 32.03
C ASP A 252 -16.30 -46.97 33.45
N GLU A 253 -17.49 -47.36 33.93
CA GLU A 253 -17.59 -48.36 34.99
C GLU A 253 -17.62 -49.75 34.34
N ASN A 254 -16.53 -50.50 34.58
CA ASN A 254 -16.53 -51.96 34.49
C ASN A 254 -17.57 -52.51 35.47
N ASP A 255 -18.41 -53.43 35.02
CA ASP A 255 -18.72 -54.58 35.86
C ASP A 255 -18.78 -55.87 35.03
N ASP A 256 -18.22 -56.88 35.65
CA ASP A 256 -17.78 -58.17 35.13
C ASP A 256 -18.92 -59.21 35.24
N LEU A 257 -18.84 -60.29 34.44
CA LEU A 257 -19.38 -61.65 34.70
C LEU A 257 -20.90 -61.92 34.55
N ASP A 258 -21.30 -62.52 33.42
CA ASP A 258 -21.61 -63.97 33.26
C ASP A 258 -22.19 -64.29 31.86
#